data_AF-A0A924MGP5-F1
#
_entry.id   AF-A0A924MGP5-F1
#
_cell.length_a   1.000
_cell.length_b   1.000
_cell.length_c   1.000
_cell.angle_alpha   90.00
_cell.angle_beta   90.00
_cell.angle_gamma   90.00
#
_symmetry.space_group_name_H-M   'P 1'
#
loop_
_entity.id
_entity.type
_entity.pdbx_description
1 polymer ?
#
loop_
_entity_poly.entity_id
_entity_poly.type
_entity_poly.pdbx_seq_one_letter_code
_entity_poly.pdbx_strand_id
1 'polypeptide(L)'
;MEGIKTQKKHALFKWIAGVFIVVLIIAASAAWYINNQWKPLLTNVIKNAFTDTTDSLYRIDFFDISVNILSGSVTIDSVSIKPDLGVYQKMIKQGLAPENLVSLKIYKLSIKNANPIKVYRQKKLDIKNITIQNPELAVFYTRLKNQKKKKEDNRTTYERLKSTLNSLKIGSIFLNNVKFKYIDQNYEKPKITFLDKMNIRINNLLIDSASRFDSTRLLGTKDIIAEISDYSFATADSMYHINLKHALVSTQNKKLTLTGFGLIPRYPNMAFASKFKTQQERYQLTFDSVLVNNLDFNQLLDERTIKSKNVTLAHGDLNVFLNRGKPAKPIDKGKNFPQIALSRVEWNIIVDTVLIKNTNIAYTEYNPKSKANGTVFFSNMRGNIFNVTNDSTTMSKQHIANAYVQTNLMGKGNMNVHIGFNLTDPNGAFTYDGSMSAMDMSELNDLFKNIALVSTSSGRIESLVFNMKGNKTGAGGTMTLKYQDLKISLMKKDDGEKVKKLGLISFFANALLVNNGNPNGKEPLIVAHPYYKRPNESSFFNLMWKSLFEGLKESVGISKEKEDKLKARADNFKDAKADREKRREERIKRREERKKDK
;
A
#
# COMPACT_ATOMS: atom_id res chain seq x y z
N MET A 1 -26.70 -94.53 2.83
CA MET A 1 -26.64 -93.56 3.94
C MET A 1 -26.00 -92.23 3.47
N GLU A 2 -26.65 -91.48 2.57
CA GLU A 2 -26.08 -90.19 2.08
C GLU A 2 -27.04 -88.98 2.15
N GLY A 3 -28.36 -89.18 2.31
CA GLY A 3 -29.34 -88.08 2.36
C GLY A 3 -29.46 -87.32 3.70
N ILE A 4 -28.94 -87.86 4.81
CA ILE A 4 -29.14 -87.28 6.16
C ILE A 4 -28.00 -86.30 6.56
N LYS A 5 -26.83 -86.35 5.91
CA LYS A 5 -25.69 -85.48 6.22
C LYS A 5 -25.77 -84.07 5.59
N THR A 6 -26.41 -83.93 4.43
CA THR A 6 -26.58 -82.64 3.73
C THR A 6 -27.64 -81.75 4.39
N GLN A 7 -28.74 -82.32 4.89
CA GLN A 7 -29.81 -81.56 5.55
C GLN A 7 -29.34 -80.90 6.86
N LYS A 8 -28.46 -81.56 7.64
CA LYS A 8 -27.85 -80.99 8.85
C LYS A 8 -26.85 -79.86 8.56
N LYS A 9 -26.11 -79.90 7.44
CA LYS A 9 -25.19 -78.81 7.02
C LYS A 9 -25.95 -77.52 6.66
N HIS A 10 -27.07 -77.62 5.95
CA HIS A 10 -27.91 -76.45 5.64
C HIS A 10 -28.60 -75.89 6.88
N ALA A 11 -28.97 -76.74 7.84
CA ALA A 11 -29.51 -76.30 9.13
C ALA A 11 -28.47 -75.53 9.95
N LEU A 12 -27.23 -76.03 10.04
CA LEU A 12 -26.12 -75.37 10.73
C LEU A 12 -25.77 -74.01 10.09
N PHE A 13 -25.74 -73.95 8.75
CA PHE A 13 -25.47 -72.71 8.01
C PHE A 13 -26.58 -71.67 8.21
N LYS A 14 -27.85 -72.08 8.20
CA LYS A 14 -29.00 -71.20 8.53
C LYS A 14 -28.93 -70.68 9.96
N TRP A 15 -28.44 -71.50 10.90
CA TRP A 15 -28.26 -71.11 12.30
C TRP A 15 -27.11 -70.11 12.47
N ILE A 16 -25.96 -70.36 11.83
CA ILE A 16 -24.80 -69.44 11.82
C ILE A 16 -25.18 -68.11 11.14
N ALA A 17 -25.88 -68.15 10.01
CA ALA A 17 -26.39 -66.96 9.33
C ALA A 17 -27.39 -66.19 10.20
N GLY A 18 -28.28 -66.89 10.91
CA GLY A 18 -29.22 -66.29 11.85
C GLY A 18 -28.53 -65.58 13.02
N VAL A 19 -27.53 -66.23 13.64
CA VAL A 19 -26.71 -65.62 14.70
C VAL A 19 -25.93 -64.40 14.19
N PHE A 20 -25.38 -64.48 12.98
CA PHE A 20 -24.68 -63.35 12.36
C PHE A 20 -25.60 -62.15 12.12
N ILE A 21 -26.83 -62.38 11.63
CA ILE A 21 -27.84 -61.33 11.44
C ILE A 21 -28.25 -60.71 12.79
N VAL A 22 -28.42 -61.51 13.84
CA VAL A 22 -28.76 -61.01 15.19
C VAL A 22 -27.61 -60.18 15.77
N VAL A 23 -26.35 -60.60 15.61
CA VAL A 23 -25.19 -59.80 16.02
C VAL A 23 -25.09 -58.50 15.23
N LEU A 24 -25.40 -58.52 13.92
CA LEU A 24 -25.46 -57.31 13.10
C LEU A 24 -26.59 -56.37 13.53
N ILE A 25 -27.77 -56.90 13.88
CA ILE A 25 -28.89 -56.10 14.40
C ILE A 25 -28.53 -55.51 15.76
N ILE A 26 -27.95 -56.29 16.68
CA ILE A 26 -27.50 -55.79 17.99
C ILE A 26 -26.40 -54.75 17.82
N ALA A 27 -25.44 -54.97 16.92
CA ALA A 27 -24.40 -54.00 16.60
C ALA A 27 -24.99 -52.73 15.96
N ALA A 28 -25.99 -52.86 15.08
CA ALA A 28 -26.69 -51.75 14.44
C ALA A 28 -27.57 -50.98 15.44
N SER A 29 -28.28 -51.67 16.33
CA SER A 29 -29.09 -51.11 17.41
C SER A 29 -28.23 -50.44 18.47
N ALA A 30 -27.10 -51.06 18.86
CA ALA A 30 -26.11 -50.46 19.74
C ALA A 30 -25.46 -49.25 19.08
N ALA A 31 -25.08 -49.33 17.81
CA ALA A 31 -24.56 -48.19 17.05
C ALA A 31 -25.59 -47.06 16.93
N TRP A 32 -26.86 -47.39 16.68
CA TRP A 32 -27.97 -46.44 16.63
C TRP A 32 -28.22 -45.79 17.99
N TYR A 33 -28.26 -46.57 19.07
CA TYR A 33 -28.42 -46.08 20.45
C TYR A 33 -27.26 -45.20 20.89
N ILE A 34 -26.02 -45.62 20.64
CA ILE A 34 -24.79 -44.84 20.87
C ILE A 34 -24.86 -43.53 20.08
N ASN A 35 -25.21 -43.57 18.80
CA ASN A 35 -25.33 -42.37 17.95
C ASN A 35 -26.41 -41.40 18.47
N ASN A 36 -27.52 -41.90 19.01
CA ASN A 36 -28.61 -41.06 19.52
C ASN A 36 -28.33 -40.47 20.91
N GLN A 37 -27.69 -41.23 21.81
CA GLN A 37 -27.36 -40.78 23.17
C GLN A 37 -26.10 -39.91 23.25
N TRP A 38 -25.19 -40.03 22.28
CA TRP A 38 -23.95 -39.25 22.27
C TRP A 38 -24.18 -37.77 21.97
N LYS A 39 -25.19 -37.42 21.16
CA LYS A 39 -25.50 -36.03 20.81
C LYS A 39 -25.73 -35.13 22.03
N PRO A 40 -26.66 -35.44 22.96
CA PRO A 40 -26.88 -34.60 24.14
C PRO A 40 -25.68 -34.58 25.11
N LEU A 41 -25.01 -35.73 25.31
CA LEU A 41 -23.83 -35.81 26.17
C LEU A 41 -22.68 -34.94 25.65
N LEU A 42 -22.30 -35.11 24.38
CA LEU A 42 -21.23 -34.33 23.76
C LEU A 42 -21.59 -32.85 23.70
N THR A 43 -22.87 -32.52 23.51
CA THR A 43 -23.35 -31.14 23.56
C THR A 43 -23.10 -30.51 24.92
N ASN A 44 -23.53 -31.17 26.00
CA ASN A 44 -23.35 -30.65 27.35
C ASN A 44 -21.88 -30.56 27.74
N VAL A 45 -21.07 -31.55 27.37
CA VAL A 45 -19.62 -31.55 27.63
C VAL A 45 -18.94 -30.37 26.93
N ILE A 46 -19.22 -30.14 25.63
CA ILE A 46 -18.63 -29.01 24.89
C ILE A 46 -19.07 -27.68 25.50
N LYS A 47 -20.37 -27.51 25.78
CA LYS A 47 -20.90 -26.25 26.33
C LYS A 47 -20.34 -25.94 27.71
N ASN A 48 -20.30 -26.92 28.61
CA ASN A 48 -19.79 -26.74 29.96
C ASN A 48 -18.28 -26.49 29.95
N ALA A 49 -17.50 -27.31 29.24
CA ALA A 49 -16.06 -27.11 29.13
C ALA A 49 -15.69 -25.74 28.52
N PHE A 50 -16.45 -25.28 27.52
CA PHE A 50 -16.25 -23.96 26.93
C PHE A 50 -16.60 -22.81 27.90
N THR A 51 -17.69 -22.97 28.65
CA THR A 51 -18.09 -21.99 29.67
C THR A 51 -17.05 -21.89 30.79
N ASP A 52 -16.56 -23.03 31.27
CA ASP A 52 -15.55 -23.10 32.33
C ASP A 52 -14.21 -22.50 31.89
N THR A 53 -13.74 -22.86 30.69
CA THR A 53 -12.45 -22.34 30.15
C THR A 53 -12.47 -20.86 29.83
N THR A 54 -13.66 -20.25 29.73
CA THR A 54 -13.82 -18.82 29.46
C THR A 54 -14.26 -18.03 30.69
N ASP A 55 -14.22 -18.62 31.89
CA ASP A 55 -14.69 -18.01 33.13
C ASP A 55 -16.14 -17.47 33.00
N SER A 56 -16.98 -18.20 32.26
CA SER A 56 -18.36 -17.82 31.88
C SER A 56 -18.50 -16.55 31.03
N LEU A 57 -17.40 -15.96 30.55
CA LEU A 57 -17.45 -14.76 29.71
C LEU A 57 -18.08 -15.04 28.34
N TYR A 58 -17.96 -16.26 27.83
CA TYR A 58 -18.49 -16.63 26.52
C TYR A 58 -19.45 -17.81 26.62
N ARG A 59 -20.45 -17.81 25.75
CA ARG A 59 -21.36 -18.94 25.54
C ARG A 59 -21.18 -19.48 24.14
N ILE A 60 -21.23 -20.80 24.01
CA ILE A 60 -21.19 -21.52 22.73
C ILE A 60 -22.53 -22.22 22.49
N ASP A 61 -23.07 -22.03 21.30
CA ASP A 61 -24.24 -22.73 20.79
C ASP A 61 -23.97 -23.27 19.39
N PHE A 62 -24.72 -24.30 19.00
CA PHE A 62 -24.71 -24.88 17.66
C PHE A 62 -26.03 -25.60 17.40
N PHE A 63 -26.40 -25.75 16.13
CA PHE A 63 -27.67 -26.33 15.72
C PHE A 63 -27.67 -27.86 15.80
N ASP A 64 -26.65 -28.50 15.21
CA ASP A 64 -26.48 -29.95 15.25
C ASP A 64 -25.00 -30.32 15.36
N ILE A 65 -24.77 -31.50 15.93
CA ILE A 65 -23.46 -32.16 15.96
C ILE A 65 -23.63 -33.61 15.49
N SER A 66 -22.84 -33.99 14.49
CA SER A 66 -22.79 -35.35 13.96
C SER A 66 -21.38 -35.91 14.14
N VAL A 67 -21.32 -37.16 14.63
CA VAL A 67 -20.08 -37.86 14.90
C VAL A 67 -20.12 -39.21 14.20
N ASN A 68 -19.14 -39.47 13.35
CA ASN A 68 -18.90 -40.79 12.79
C ASN A 68 -17.71 -41.41 13.53
N ILE A 69 -18.01 -42.28 14.49
CA ILE A 69 -17.01 -42.90 15.39
C ILE A 69 -16.01 -43.75 14.60
N LEU A 70 -16.48 -44.51 13.59
CA LEU A 70 -15.64 -45.39 12.76
C LEU A 70 -14.58 -44.62 11.97
N SER A 71 -14.98 -43.51 11.33
CA SER A 71 -14.05 -42.65 10.58
C SER A 71 -13.38 -41.57 11.45
N GLY A 72 -13.76 -41.44 12.72
CA GLY A 72 -13.33 -40.37 13.61
C GLY A 72 -13.66 -38.97 13.08
N SER A 73 -14.74 -38.81 12.31
CA SER A 73 -15.13 -37.54 11.72
C SER A 73 -16.22 -36.85 12.54
N VAL A 74 -16.11 -35.54 12.74
CA VAL A 74 -17.07 -34.72 13.48
C VAL A 74 -17.51 -33.56 12.59
N THR A 75 -18.80 -33.27 12.55
CA THR A 75 -19.34 -32.08 11.88
C THR A 75 -20.27 -31.35 12.83
N ILE A 76 -20.08 -30.04 12.94
CA ILE A 76 -20.90 -29.15 13.77
C ILE A 76 -21.47 -28.05 12.88
N ASP A 77 -22.79 -27.92 12.87
CA ASP A 77 -23.50 -26.96 12.04
C ASP A 77 -23.93 -25.73 12.85
N SER A 78 -23.76 -24.55 12.26
CA SER A 78 -24.17 -23.25 12.80
C SER A 78 -23.62 -22.94 14.19
N VAL A 79 -22.30 -23.02 14.38
CA VAL A 79 -21.65 -22.66 15.65
C VAL A 79 -21.76 -21.14 15.87
N SER A 80 -22.12 -20.74 17.07
CA SER A 80 -22.20 -19.35 17.51
C SER A 80 -21.53 -19.22 18.87
N ILE A 81 -20.52 -18.38 18.95
CA ILE A 81 -19.86 -17.96 20.19
C ILE A 81 -20.15 -16.49 20.40
N LYS A 82 -20.72 -16.16 21.56
CA LYS A 82 -21.07 -14.78 21.92
C LYS A 82 -20.61 -14.45 23.35
N PRO A 83 -20.15 -13.22 23.59
CA PRO A 83 -19.84 -12.78 24.95
C PRO A 83 -21.12 -12.59 25.75
N ASP A 84 -21.08 -12.94 27.04
CA ASP A 84 -22.08 -12.57 28.02
C ASP A 84 -21.76 -11.16 28.55
N LEU A 85 -22.55 -10.18 28.11
CA LEU A 85 -22.34 -8.78 28.48
C LEU A 85 -22.53 -8.52 29.98
N GLY A 86 -23.35 -9.33 30.66
CA GLY A 86 -23.56 -9.22 32.10
C GLY A 86 -22.31 -9.65 32.89
N VAL A 87 -21.69 -10.76 32.49
CA VAL A 87 -20.41 -11.21 33.05
C VAL A 87 -19.30 -10.21 32.73
N TYR A 88 -19.23 -9.74 31.48
CA TYR A 88 -18.23 -8.76 31.07
C TYR A 88 -18.28 -7.48 31.92
N GLN A 89 -19.46 -6.93 32.18
CA GLN A 89 -19.61 -5.74 33.03
C GLN A 89 -19.15 -5.98 34.47
N LYS A 90 -19.38 -7.17 35.03
CA LYS A 90 -18.84 -7.55 36.34
C LYS A 90 -17.31 -7.62 36.31
N MET A 91 -16.74 -8.22 35.27
CA MET A 91 -15.27 -8.32 35.10
C MET A 91 -14.61 -6.94 34.93
N ILE A 92 -15.27 -5.98 34.27
CA ILE A 92 -14.79 -4.58 34.18
C ILE A 92 -14.66 -3.99 35.59
N LYS A 93 -15.72 -4.09 36.41
CA LYS A 93 -15.73 -3.58 37.79
C LYS A 93 -14.64 -4.24 38.65
N GLN A 94 -14.32 -5.51 38.39
CA GLN A 94 -13.28 -6.26 39.10
C GLN A 94 -11.86 -6.01 38.56
N GLY A 95 -11.72 -5.31 37.43
CA GLY A 95 -10.44 -5.07 36.75
C GLY A 95 -9.86 -6.31 36.06
N LEU A 96 -10.70 -7.29 35.70
CA LEU A 96 -10.32 -8.58 35.11
C LEU A 96 -10.78 -8.73 33.65
N ALA A 97 -11.58 -7.79 33.14
CA ALA A 97 -12.13 -7.87 31.79
C ALA A 97 -11.04 -7.73 30.70
N PRO A 98 -11.16 -8.49 29.59
CA PRO A 98 -10.31 -8.28 28.43
C PRO A 98 -10.72 -7.01 27.66
N GLU A 99 -9.76 -6.36 27.02
CA GLU A 99 -10.04 -5.22 26.13
C GLU A 99 -10.67 -5.65 24.80
N ASN A 100 -10.42 -6.89 24.38
CA ASN A 100 -10.96 -7.47 23.16
C ASN A 100 -12.06 -8.47 23.50
N LEU A 101 -13.30 -8.16 23.11
CA LEU A 101 -14.39 -9.12 23.08
C LEU A 101 -14.53 -9.74 21.69
N VAL A 102 -14.82 -11.04 21.65
CA VAL A 102 -14.92 -11.80 20.41
C VAL A 102 -16.32 -12.35 20.22
N SER A 103 -16.87 -12.19 19.01
CA SER A 103 -18.07 -12.89 18.55
C SER A 103 -17.70 -13.69 17.32
N LEU A 104 -18.06 -14.97 17.29
CA LEU A 104 -17.72 -15.87 16.20
C LEU A 104 -18.98 -16.62 15.76
N LYS A 105 -19.27 -16.61 14.47
CA LYS A 105 -20.25 -17.50 13.85
C LYS A 105 -19.55 -18.37 12.83
N ILE A 106 -19.94 -19.63 12.72
CA ILE A 106 -19.42 -20.57 11.73
C ILE A 106 -20.61 -21.29 11.14
N TYR A 107 -20.74 -21.28 9.82
CA TYR A 107 -21.83 -22.02 9.15
C TYR A 107 -21.64 -23.53 9.33
N LYS A 108 -20.42 -24.02 9.12
CA LYS A 108 -20.08 -25.43 9.26
C LYS A 108 -18.64 -25.64 9.68
N LEU A 109 -18.44 -26.42 10.72
CA LEU A 109 -17.14 -26.93 11.16
C LEU A 109 -17.08 -28.43 10.86
N SER A 110 -16.03 -28.88 10.19
CA SER A 110 -15.83 -30.31 9.89
C SER A 110 -14.42 -30.72 10.26
N ILE A 111 -14.31 -31.78 11.05
CA ILE A 111 -13.06 -32.43 11.46
C ILE A 111 -13.07 -33.82 10.85
N LYS A 112 -12.03 -34.16 10.09
CA LYS A 112 -11.89 -35.49 9.47
C LYS A 112 -10.77 -36.27 10.13
N ASN A 113 -11.09 -37.51 10.50
CA ASN A 113 -10.14 -38.50 11.01
C ASN A 113 -9.36 -38.03 12.25
N ALA A 114 -10.06 -37.77 13.36
CA ALA A 114 -9.47 -37.39 14.65
C ALA A 114 -9.01 -38.58 15.53
N ASN A 115 -9.15 -39.82 15.01
CA ASN A 115 -8.75 -41.10 15.62
C ASN A 115 -8.86 -41.15 17.17
N PRO A 116 -10.08 -41.28 17.73
CA PRO A 116 -10.32 -41.26 19.18
C PRO A 116 -9.57 -42.33 19.98
N ILE A 117 -9.34 -43.51 19.36
CA ILE A 117 -8.61 -44.62 19.99
C ILE A 117 -7.16 -44.24 20.27
N LYS A 118 -6.52 -43.51 19.35
CA LYS A 118 -5.15 -43.02 19.49
C LYS A 118 -5.04 -41.95 20.58
N VAL A 119 -6.06 -41.11 20.73
CA VAL A 119 -6.16 -40.14 21.84
C VAL A 119 -6.23 -40.86 23.18
N TYR A 120 -7.13 -41.83 23.32
CA TYR A 120 -7.30 -42.57 24.59
C TYR A 120 -6.06 -43.39 24.97
N ARG A 121 -5.48 -44.16 24.03
CA ARG A 121 -4.36 -45.08 24.33
C ARG A 121 -2.98 -44.41 24.38
N GLN A 122 -2.75 -43.40 23.55
CA GLN A 122 -1.41 -42.81 23.35
C GLN A 122 -1.32 -41.34 23.76
N LYS A 123 -2.45 -40.71 24.11
CA LYS A 123 -2.58 -39.26 24.29
C LYS A 123 -2.09 -38.48 23.06
N LYS A 124 -2.30 -39.02 21.85
CA LYS A 124 -1.90 -38.36 20.59
C LYS A 124 -3.15 -38.05 19.77
N LEU A 125 -3.36 -36.77 19.46
CA LEU A 125 -4.43 -36.31 18.59
C LEU A 125 -3.86 -36.05 17.19
N ASP A 126 -4.34 -36.83 16.23
CA ASP A 126 -3.93 -36.75 14.82
C ASP A 126 -5.19 -36.49 14.01
N ILE A 127 -5.27 -35.33 13.39
CA ILE A 127 -6.40 -34.88 12.59
C ILE A 127 -5.93 -34.74 11.15
N LYS A 128 -6.64 -35.37 10.21
CA LYS A 128 -6.30 -35.20 8.79
C LYS A 128 -6.59 -33.77 8.34
N ASN A 129 -7.85 -33.36 8.43
CA ASN A 129 -8.31 -32.06 7.97
C ASN A 129 -9.30 -31.42 8.94
N ILE A 130 -9.18 -30.11 9.14
CA ILE A 130 -10.23 -29.27 9.71
C ILE A 130 -10.72 -28.32 8.61
N THR A 131 -12.02 -28.15 8.47
CA THR A 131 -12.63 -27.20 7.53
C THR A 131 -13.65 -26.35 8.26
N ILE A 132 -13.51 -25.04 8.14
CA ILE A 132 -14.36 -24.01 8.72
C ILE A 132 -14.95 -23.22 7.56
N GLN A 133 -16.26 -23.32 7.36
CA GLN A 133 -16.95 -22.67 6.24
C GLN A 133 -17.65 -21.40 6.72
N ASN A 134 -17.45 -20.32 5.96
CA ASN A 134 -18.05 -19.00 6.16
C ASN A 134 -17.94 -18.52 7.63
N PRO A 135 -16.74 -18.52 8.25
CA PRO A 135 -16.62 -17.99 9.60
C PRO A 135 -16.75 -16.46 9.60
N GLU A 136 -17.60 -15.95 10.48
CA GLU A 136 -17.78 -14.52 10.71
C GLU A 136 -17.22 -14.17 12.10
N LEU A 137 -16.05 -13.54 12.12
CA LEU A 137 -15.35 -13.13 13.32
C LEU A 137 -15.50 -11.62 13.51
N ALA A 138 -16.07 -11.20 14.64
CA ALA A 138 -16.12 -9.81 15.06
C ALA A 138 -15.34 -9.62 16.38
N VAL A 139 -14.39 -8.69 16.36
CA VAL A 139 -13.59 -8.29 17.52
C VAL A 139 -14.00 -6.86 17.91
N PHE A 140 -14.40 -6.68 19.17
CA PHE A 140 -14.79 -5.41 19.75
C PHE A 140 -13.71 -4.99 20.74
N TYR A 141 -12.98 -3.92 20.42
CA TYR A 141 -11.91 -3.39 21.25
C TYR A 141 -12.41 -2.18 22.06
N THR A 142 -12.22 -2.25 23.38
CA THR A 142 -12.48 -1.16 24.34
C THR A 142 -11.28 -1.04 25.28
N ARG A 143 -10.71 0.16 25.37
CA ARG A 143 -9.58 0.45 26.25
C ARG A 143 -10.06 0.52 27.70
N LEU A 144 -9.47 -0.27 28.58
CA LEU A 144 -9.85 -0.35 29.99
C LEU A 144 -8.79 0.33 30.87
N LYS A 145 -9.22 1.27 31.73
CA LYS A 145 -8.30 2.09 32.55
C LYS A 145 -7.73 1.35 33.77
N ASN A 146 -8.47 0.41 34.35
CA ASN A 146 -8.15 -0.22 35.63
C ASN A 146 -7.95 -1.74 35.49
N GLN A 147 -6.98 -2.15 34.68
CA GLN A 147 -6.65 -3.58 34.54
C GLN A 147 -5.68 -4.03 35.63
N LYS A 148 -6.03 -5.11 36.33
CA LYS A 148 -5.06 -5.86 37.12
C LYS A 148 -4.12 -6.58 36.15
N LYS A 149 -2.80 -6.41 36.30
CA LYS A 149 -1.82 -7.18 35.51
C LYS A 149 -2.06 -8.67 35.76
N LYS A 150 -2.48 -9.40 34.73
CA LYS A 150 -2.55 -10.87 34.77
C LYS A 150 -1.13 -11.39 34.94
N LYS A 151 -0.93 -12.36 35.83
CA LYS A 151 0.38 -13.01 36.02
C LYS A 151 0.80 -13.63 34.68
N GLU A 152 2.01 -13.32 34.21
CA GLU A 152 2.50 -13.87 32.96
C GLU A 152 2.61 -15.40 33.07
N ASP A 153 1.96 -16.10 32.14
CA ASP A 153 2.02 -17.56 32.03
C ASP A 153 3.14 -17.92 31.07
N ASN A 154 4.32 -18.20 31.63
CA ASN A 154 5.55 -18.51 30.90
C ASN A 154 5.55 -19.92 30.27
N ARG A 155 4.48 -20.71 30.43
CA ARG A 155 4.41 -22.06 29.86
C ARG A 155 4.28 -22.01 28.35
N THR A 156 5.09 -22.82 27.67
CA THR A 156 5.05 -22.99 26.21
C THR A 156 3.75 -23.66 25.75
N THR A 157 3.43 -23.53 24.46
CA THR A 157 2.25 -24.17 23.87
C THR A 157 2.24 -25.70 24.09
N TYR A 158 3.40 -26.34 24.03
CA TYR A 158 3.52 -27.77 24.33
C TYR A 158 3.32 -28.07 25.82
N GLU A 159 3.86 -27.27 26.73
CA GLU A 159 3.66 -27.47 28.17
C GLU A 159 2.18 -27.35 28.58
N ARG A 160 1.44 -26.43 27.94
CA ARG A 160 -0.01 -26.32 28.10
C ARG A 160 -0.73 -27.57 27.59
N LEU A 161 -0.31 -28.09 26.43
CA LEU A 161 -0.87 -29.27 25.79
C LEU A 161 -0.59 -30.56 26.59
N LYS A 162 0.62 -30.70 27.16
CA LYS A 162 1.14 -31.92 27.80
C LYS A 162 0.26 -32.46 28.92
N SER A 163 -0.52 -31.59 29.58
CA SER A 163 -1.49 -31.99 30.61
C SER A 163 -2.58 -32.94 30.08
N THR A 164 -2.91 -32.85 28.78
CA THR A 164 -3.98 -33.61 28.13
C THR A 164 -3.45 -34.52 27.02
N LEU A 165 -2.53 -34.02 26.18
CA LEU A 165 -2.01 -34.68 25.00
C LEU A 165 -0.49 -34.62 24.93
N ASN A 166 0.15 -35.73 24.55
CA ASN A 166 1.58 -35.81 24.26
C ASN A 166 1.93 -35.21 22.90
N SER A 167 0.98 -35.14 21.96
CA SER A 167 1.18 -34.58 20.64
C SER A 167 -0.16 -34.19 20.00
N LEU A 168 -0.15 -33.05 19.30
CA LEU A 168 -1.22 -32.60 18.41
C LEU A 168 -0.65 -32.46 17.01
N LYS A 169 -1.24 -33.17 16.05
CA LYS A 169 -0.93 -33.06 14.63
C LYS A 169 -2.21 -32.77 13.85
N ILE A 170 -2.16 -31.78 12.98
CA ILE A 170 -3.24 -31.47 12.05
C ILE A 170 -2.66 -31.33 10.64
N GLY A 171 -3.11 -32.19 9.72
CA GLY A 171 -2.62 -32.21 8.34
C GLY A 171 -2.90 -30.90 7.61
N SER A 172 -4.16 -30.47 7.58
CA SER A 172 -4.55 -29.17 7.03
C SER A 172 -5.74 -28.55 7.77
N ILE A 173 -5.75 -27.23 7.90
CA ILE A 173 -6.88 -26.44 8.37
C ILE A 173 -7.28 -25.50 7.24
N PHE A 174 -8.54 -25.54 6.84
CA PHE A 174 -9.10 -24.69 5.78
C PHE A 174 -10.14 -23.77 6.40
N LEU A 175 -9.97 -22.46 6.26
CA LEU A 175 -10.97 -21.46 6.58
C LEU A 175 -11.39 -20.83 5.26
N ASN A 176 -12.63 -21.09 4.84
CA ASN A 176 -13.15 -20.66 3.55
C ASN A 176 -14.13 -19.51 3.75
N ASN A 177 -13.99 -18.45 2.94
CA ASN A 177 -14.85 -17.26 2.98
C ASN A 177 -14.92 -16.62 4.37
N VAL A 178 -13.77 -16.39 4.99
CA VAL A 178 -13.65 -15.69 6.28
C VAL A 178 -14.12 -14.25 6.12
N LYS A 179 -15.04 -13.86 7.01
CA LYS A 179 -15.39 -12.46 7.26
C LYS A 179 -14.79 -12.03 8.58
N PHE A 180 -14.02 -10.96 8.56
CA PHE A 180 -13.40 -10.41 9.75
C PHE A 180 -13.81 -8.96 9.93
N LYS A 181 -14.25 -8.61 11.14
CA LYS A 181 -14.64 -7.25 11.52
C LYS A 181 -13.92 -6.87 12.81
N TYR A 182 -13.11 -5.82 12.77
CA TYR A 182 -12.52 -5.21 13.96
C TYR A 182 -13.23 -3.88 14.23
N ILE A 183 -13.68 -3.68 15.47
CA ILE A 183 -14.49 -2.54 15.89
C ILE A 183 -13.80 -1.88 17.08
N ASP A 184 -13.17 -0.75 16.84
CA ASP A 184 -12.57 0.07 17.90
C ASP A 184 -13.62 1.03 18.46
N GLN A 185 -14.03 0.77 19.71
CA GLN A 185 -15.11 1.49 20.39
C GLN A 185 -14.61 2.71 21.19
N ASN A 186 -13.32 3.04 21.10
CA ASN A 186 -12.74 4.16 21.86
C ASN A 186 -12.97 5.54 21.23
N TYR A 187 -13.65 5.60 20.08
CA TYR A 187 -13.98 6.82 19.36
C TYR A 187 -15.48 7.12 19.48
N GLU A 188 -15.88 8.39 19.42
CA GLU A 188 -17.31 8.79 19.43
C GLU A 188 -18.15 8.03 18.39
N LYS A 189 -17.56 7.78 17.21
CA LYS A 189 -18.07 6.84 16.22
C LYS A 189 -17.09 5.67 16.12
N PRO A 190 -17.50 4.43 16.38
CA PRO A 190 -16.60 3.29 16.33
C PRO A 190 -15.89 3.19 14.99
N LYS A 191 -14.56 3.01 15.02
CA LYS A 191 -13.80 2.76 13.78
C LYS A 191 -13.90 1.29 13.43
N ILE A 192 -14.34 0.99 12.22
CA ILE A 192 -14.58 -0.37 11.75
C ILE A 192 -13.58 -0.69 10.65
N THR A 193 -12.84 -1.78 10.83
CA THR A 193 -12.06 -2.42 9.77
C THR A 193 -12.74 -3.73 9.39
N PHE A 194 -12.90 -3.97 8.09
CA PHE A 194 -13.61 -5.15 7.59
C PHE A 194 -12.84 -5.81 6.46
N LEU A 195 -12.74 -7.14 6.53
CA LEU A 195 -12.23 -8.01 5.48
C LEU A 195 -13.31 -9.03 5.16
N ASP A 196 -13.53 -9.28 3.87
CA ASP A 196 -14.51 -10.24 3.38
C ASP A 196 -13.83 -11.23 2.44
N LYS A 197 -14.41 -12.43 2.32
CA LYS A 197 -14.00 -13.46 1.37
C LYS A 197 -12.51 -13.83 1.44
N MET A 198 -11.94 -13.82 2.64
CA MET A 198 -10.56 -14.27 2.84
C MET A 198 -10.54 -15.80 2.97
N ASN A 199 -9.61 -16.45 2.28
CA ASN A 199 -9.36 -17.88 2.44
C ASN A 199 -8.03 -18.08 3.17
N ILE A 200 -8.01 -18.97 4.15
CA ILE A 200 -6.80 -19.33 4.89
C ILE A 200 -6.63 -20.85 4.84
N ARG A 201 -5.43 -21.29 4.50
CA ARG A 201 -5.00 -22.68 4.55
C ARG A 201 -3.77 -22.78 5.42
N ILE A 202 -3.87 -23.55 6.49
CA ILE A 202 -2.75 -23.88 7.37
C ILE A 202 -2.36 -25.32 7.10
N ASN A 203 -1.09 -25.56 6.79
CA ASN A 203 -0.57 -26.87 6.46
C ASN A 203 0.36 -27.39 7.58
N ASN A 204 0.11 -28.63 7.97
CA ASN A 204 0.93 -29.43 8.87
C ASN A 204 1.22 -28.70 10.20
N LEU A 205 0.18 -28.48 11.01
CA LEU A 205 0.36 -28.06 12.41
C LEU A 205 0.90 -29.24 13.21
N LEU A 206 1.97 -29.01 13.96
CA LEU A 206 2.56 -29.99 14.87
C LEU A 206 2.95 -29.30 16.18
N ILE A 207 2.46 -29.87 17.29
CA ILE A 207 2.83 -29.48 18.65
C ILE A 207 3.21 -30.74 19.40
N ASP A 208 4.49 -30.87 19.74
CA ASP A 208 5.06 -31.94 20.57
C ASP A 208 6.32 -31.43 21.30
N SER A 209 7.04 -32.33 21.97
CA SER A 209 8.24 -31.97 22.74
C SER A 209 9.39 -31.44 21.88
N ALA A 210 9.46 -31.81 20.60
CA ALA A 210 10.53 -31.44 19.69
C ALA A 210 10.17 -30.23 18.82
N SER A 211 8.88 -30.02 18.54
CA SER A 211 8.40 -28.97 17.63
C SER A 211 8.76 -27.56 18.08
N ARG A 212 9.03 -27.35 19.37
CA ARG A 212 9.52 -26.08 19.92
C ARG A 212 10.92 -25.68 19.42
N PHE A 213 11.70 -26.62 18.90
CA PHE A 213 13.05 -26.39 18.40
C PHE A 213 13.11 -26.36 16.86
N ASP A 214 11.99 -26.58 16.17
CA ASP A 214 11.93 -26.53 14.70
C ASP A 214 11.74 -25.08 14.21
N SER A 215 12.85 -24.41 13.87
CA SER A 215 12.85 -23.04 13.35
C SER A 215 12.21 -22.89 11.96
N THR A 216 11.90 -23.99 11.28
CA THR A 216 11.21 -23.98 9.99
C THR A 216 9.68 -23.90 10.13
N ARG A 217 9.16 -23.93 11.36
CA ARG A 217 7.73 -23.88 11.65
C ARG A 217 7.34 -22.56 12.28
N LEU A 218 6.50 -21.79 11.60
CA LEU A 218 5.87 -20.61 12.19
C LEU A 218 4.63 -21.05 12.98
N LEU A 219 4.55 -20.71 14.27
CA LEU A 219 3.42 -21.09 15.14
C LEU A 219 3.13 -22.62 15.12
N GLY A 220 4.16 -23.45 14.97
CA GLY A 220 4.04 -24.91 14.86
C GLY A 220 3.60 -25.43 13.48
N THR A 221 3.41 -24.56 12.48
CA THR A 221 2.88 -24.91 11.15
C THR A 221 3.99 -24.90 10.08
N LYS A 222 3.89 -25.73 9.04
CA LYS A 222 4.86 -25.69 7.92
C LYS A 222 4.56 -24.58 6.91
N ASP A 223 3.29 -24.28 6.70
CA ASP A 223 2.88 -23.18 5.83
C ASP A 223 1.54 -22.60 6.27
N ILE A 224 1.41 -21.29 6.20
CA ILE A 224 0.16 -20.55 6.33
C ILE A 224 0.00 -19.79 5.04
N ILE A 225 -0.99 -20.19 4.26
CA ILE A 225 -1.39 -19.53 3.02
C ILE A 225 -2.65 -18.73 3.34
N ALA A 226 -2.61 -17.42 3.14
CA ALA A 226 -3.82 -16.61 3.20
C ALA A 226 -3.97 -15.82 1.91
N GLU A 227 -5.21 -15.72 1.43
CA GLU A 227 -5.53 -14.99 0.23
C GLU A 227 -6.84 -14.23 0.34
N ILE A 228 -6.91 -13.10 -0.37
CA ILE A 228 -8.10 -12.27 -0.49
C ILE A 228 -8.17 -11.76 -1.93
N SER A 229 -9.38 -11.73 -2.50
CA SER A 229 -9.63 -11.27 -3.86
C SER A 229 -10.64 -10.13 -3.89
N ASP A 230 -10.53 -9.27 -4.90
CA ASP A 230 -11.47 -8.17 -5.19
C ASP A 230 -11.77 -7.28 -3.98
N TYR A 231 -10.73 -6.93 -3.22
CA TYR A 231 -10.84 -6.08 -2.05
C TYR A 231 -10.81 -4.60 -2.44
N SER A 232 -11.83 -3.85 -2.01
CA SER A 232 -11.89 -2.41 -2.21
C SER A 232 -12.47 -1.70 -0.99
N PHE A 233 -11.86 -0.60 -0.57
CA PHE A 233 -12.40 0.25 0.48
C PHE A 233 -12.10 1.72 0.23
N ALA A 234 -12.99 2.59 0.72
CA ALA A 234 -12.76 4.03 0.67
C ALA A 234 -11.81 4.47 1.79
N THR A 235 -10.92 5.41 1.51
CA THR A 235 -10.12 6.07 2.55
C THR A 235 -11.01 6.81 3.54
N ALA A 236 -10.51 7.07 4.76
CA ALA A 236 -11.30 7.70 5.83
C ALA A 236 -11.85 9.09 5.46
N ASP A 237 -11.14 9.83 4.61
CA ASP A 237 -11.57 11.13 4.06
C ASP A 237 -12.55 10.98 2.88
N SER A 238 -12.86 9.74 2.47
CA SER A 238 -13.75 9.43 1.36
C SER A 238 -13.25 9.98 0.00
N MET A 239 -11.94 10.28 -0.13
CA MET A 239 -11.38 10.89 -1.34
C MET A 239 -10.80 9.88 -2.33
N TYR A 240 -10.44 8.69 -1.84
CA TYR A 240 -9.83 7.62 -2.64
C TYR A 240 -10.51 6.28 -2.38
N HIS A 241 -10.37 5.37 -3.34
CA HIS A 241 -10.52 3.93 -3.15
C HIS A 241 -9.15 3.28 -3.17
N ILE A 242 -8.89 2.42 -2.19
CA ILE A 242 -7.80 1.45 -2.27
C ILE A 242 -8.41 0.18 -2.85
N ASN A 243 -7.86 -0.28 -3.96
CA ASN A 243 -8.28 -1.46 -4.70
C ASN A 243 -7.15 -2.50 -4.71
N LEU A 244 -7.52 -3.77 -4.63
CA LEU A 244 -6.61 -4.89 -4.67
C LEU A 244 -7.33 -6.07 -5.35
N LYS A 245 -6.84 -6.49 -6.53
CA LYS A 245 -7.44 -7.64 -7.24
C LYS A 245 -7.17 -8.94 -6.49
N HIS A 246 -5.93 -9.16 -6.04
CA HIS A 246 -5.56 -10.36 -5.29
C HIS A 246 -4.40 -10.08 -4.35
N ALA A 247 -4.47 -10.61 -3.14
CA ALA A 247 -3.35 -10.71 -2.22
C ALA A 247 -3.13 -12.18 -1.86
N LEU A 248 -1.87 -12.61 -1.83
CA LEU A 248 -1.47 -13.95 -1.43
C LEU A 248 -0.23 -13.87 -0.54
N VAL A 249 -0.29 -14.52 0.60
CA VAL A 249 0.85 -14.72 1.49
C VAL A 249 1.12 -16.22 1.66
N SER A 250 2.39 -16.60 1.76
CA SER A 250 2.81 -17.96 2.14
C SER A 250 4.03 -17.85 3.06
N THR A 251 3.91 -18.45 4.24
CA THR A 251 4.97 -18.42 5.26
C THR A 251 6.11 -19.35 4.92
N GLN A 252 5.82 -20.49 4.28
CA GLN A 252 6.84 -21.41 3.77
C GLN A 252 7.69 -20.75 2.68
N ASN A 253 7.03 -20.11 1.72
CA ASN A 253 7.72 -19.43 0.61
C ASN A 253 8.31 -18.08 1.01
N LYS A 254 8.08 -17.63 2.25
CA LYS A 254 8.52 -16.33 2.77
C LYS A 254 8.13 -15.16 1.85
N LYS A 255 6.90 -15.19 1.32
CA LYS A 255 6.48 -14.30 0.23
C LYS A 255 5.11 -13.68 0.48
N LEU A 256 4.99 -12.40 0.12
CA LEU A 256 3.72 -11.68 -0.05
C LEU A 256 3.64 -11.18 -1.49
N THR A 257 2.51 -11.44 -2.15
CA THR A 257 2.21 -10.98 -3.51
C THR A 257 0.92 -10.19 -3.49
N LEU A 258 0.96 -8.95 -3.97
CA LEU A 258 -0.21 -8.11 -4.22
C LEU A 258 -0.33 -7.93 -5.73
N THR A 259 -1.50 -8.20 -6.29
CA THR A 259 -1.77 -8.08 -7.72
C THR A 259 -2.88 -7.06 -7.94
N GLY A 260 -2.69 -6.16 -8.90
CA GLY A 260 -3.63 -5.10 -9.25
C GLY A 260 -3.91 -4.17 -8.08
N PHE A 261 -2.86 -3.69 -7.40
CA PHE A 261 -2.99 -2.70 -6.34
C PHE A 261 -3.23 -1.32 -6.94
N GLY A 262 -4.18 -0.57 -6.38
CA GLY A 262 -4.48 0.79 -6.84
C GLY A 262 -4.97 1.71 -5.74
N LEU A 263 -4.41 2.91 -5.67
CA LEU A 263 -4.98 4.06 -4.97
C LEU A 263 -5.65 4.95 -6.03
N ILE A 264 -6.97 4.85 -6.12
CA ILE A 264 -7.77 5.50 -7.16
C ILE A 264 -8.57 6.66 -6.56
N PRO A 265 -8.33 7.91 -6.98
CA PRO A 265 -9.11 9.05 -6.54
C PRO A 265 -10.55 8.97 -7.04
N ARG A 266 -11.50 9.34 -6.17
CA ARG A 266 -12.94 9.28 -6.45
C ARG A 266 -13.47 10.40 -7.33
N TYR A 267 -12.63 11.39 -7.61
CA TYR A 267 -12.97 12.56 -8.41
C TYR A 267 -11.92 12.81 -9.50
N PRO A 268 -12.33 13.29 -10.69
CA PRO A 268 -11.42 13.84 -11.69
C PRO A 268 -10.62 15.03 -11.17
N ASN A 269 -9.50 15.36 -11.81
CA ASN A 269 -8.53 16.37 -11.38
C ASN A 269 -9.13 17.67 -10.79
N MET A 270 -9.93 18.40 -11.56
CA MET A 270 -10.50 19.68 -11.10
C MET A 270 -11.61 19.51 -10.06
N ALA A 271 -12.42 18.47 -10.16
CA ALA A 271 -13.46 18.15 -9.19
C ALA A 271 -12.88 17.68 -7.84
N PHE A 272 -11.72 17.03 -7.84
CA PHE A 272 -10.97 16.71 -6.64
C PHE A 272 -10.46 18.00 -5.98
N ALA A 273 -9.82 18.87 -6.76
CA ALA A 273 -9.26 20.13 -6.25
C ALA A 273 -10.35 21.06 -5.68
N SER A 274 -11.58 21.01 -6.19
CA SER A 274 -12.69 21.83 -5.69
C SER A 274 -13.18 21.40 -4.30
N LYS A 275 -12.91 20.16 -3.87
CA LYS A 275 -13.23 19.69 -2.50
C LYS A 275 -12.39 20.36 -1.41
N PHE A 276 -11.31 21.05 -1.78
CA PHE A 276 -10.40 21.69 -0.83
C PHE A 276 -10.37 23.22 -1.02
N LYS A 277 -10.23 23.93 0.11
CA LYS A 277 -10.03 25.39 0.13
C LYS A 277 -8.61 25.78 -0.26
N THR A 278 -7.63 24.92 0.03
CA THR A 278 -6.20 25.12 -0.26
C THR A 278 -5.70 24.10 -1.28
N GLN A 279 -4.47 24.31 -1.78
CA GLN A 279 -3.77 23.40 -2.66
C GLN A 279 -3.65 22.01 -2.04
N GLN A 280 -4.21 21.01 -2.72
CA GLN A 280 -4.11 19.60 -2.36
C GLN A 280 -3.71 18.81 -3.62
N GLU A 281 -2.66 18.00 -3.49
CA GLU A 281 -2.26 17.08 -4.55
C GLU A 281 -3.25 15.91 -4.62
N ARG A 282 -3.68 15.59 -5.84
CA ARG A 282 -4.42 14.37 -6.16
C ARG A 282 -3.43 13.32 -6.62
N TYR A 283 -3.45 12.17 -5.96
CA TYR A 283 -2.59 11.04 -6.28
C TYR A 283 -3.40 9.92 -6.95
N GLN A 284 -2.94 9.40 -8.06
CA GLN A 284 -3.46 8.16 -8.63
C GLN A 284 -2.27 7.24 -8.81
N LEU A 285 -2.31 6.09 -8.16
CA LEU A 285 -1.20 5.14 -8.13
C LEU A 285 -1.73 3.76 -8.44
N THR A 286 -1.11 3.04 -9.37
CA THR A 286 -1.41 1.63 -9.63
C THR A 286 -0.12 0.84 -9.79
N PHE A 287 -0.17 -0.44 -9.44
CA PHE A 287 0.86 -1.43 -9.74
C PHE A 287 0.18 -2.73 -10.16
N ASP A 288 0.63 -3.33 -11.26
CA ASP A 288 0.17 -4.67 -11.63
C ASP A 288 0.57 -5.69 -10.59
N SER A 289 1.79 -5.58 -10.05
CA SER A 289 2.22 -6.44 -8.95
C SER A 289 3.20 -5.76 -8.00
N VAL A 290 3.02 -6.04 -6.70
CA VAL A 290 3.99 -5.79 -5.63
C VAL A 290 4.39 -7.14 -5.04
N LEU A 291 5.68 -7.46 -5.10
CA LEU A 291 6.22 -8.74 -4.64
C LEU A 291 7.21 -8.50 -3.50
N VAL A 292 6.90 -8.97 -2.31
CA VAL A 292 7.81 -8.96 -1.16
C VAL A 292 8.38 -10.36 -0.99
N ASN A 293 9.69 -10.51 -1.17
CA ASN A 293 10.37 -11.80 -1.11
C ASN A 293 11.30 -11.89 0.12
N ASN A 294 11.39 -13.09 0.66
CA ASN A 294 12.11 -13.42 1.90
C ASN A 294 11.64 -12.57 3.09
N LEU A 295 10.33 -12.44 3.25
CA LEU A 295 9.71 -11.79 4.42
C LEU A 295 9.97 -12.62 5.68
N ASP A 296 10.48 -11.97 6.73
CA ASP A 296 10.66 -12.57 8.03
C ASP A 296 9.35 -12.51 8.85
N PHE A 297 8.60 -13.60 8.83
CA PHE A 297 7.31 -13.67 9.52
C PHE A 297 7.42 -13.72 11.05
N ASN A 298 8.54 -14.19 11.61
CA ASN A 298 8.71 -14.17 13.07
C ASN A 298 8.84 -12.71 13.53
N GLN A 299 9.73 -11.94 12.90
CA GLN A 299 9.88 -10.52 13.22
C GLN A 299 8.63 -9.70 12.89
N LEU A 300 7.88 -10.06 11.84
CA LEU A 300 6.62 -9.41 11.50
C LEU A 300 5.58 -9.55 12.63
N LEU A 301 5.43 -10.76 13.18
CA LEU A 301 4.41 -11.07 14.18
C LEU A 301 4.84 -10.64 15.59
N ASP A 302 6.10 -10.86 15.96
CA ASP A 302 6.58 -10.68 17.34
C ASP A 302 7.13 -9.27 17.58
N GLU A 303 7.75 -8.66 16.57
CA GLU A 303 8.49 -7.39 16.71
C GLU A 303 7.86 -6.22 15.93
N ARG A 304 6.80 -6.47 15.14
CA ARG A 304 6.21 -5.49 14.19
C ARG A 304 7.25 -4.95 13.19
N THR A 305 8.16 -5.82 12.77
CA THR A 305 9.23 -5.48 11.84
C THR A 305 8.97 -6.11 10.48
N ILE A 306 8.86 -5.29 9.43
CA ILE A 306 8.83 -5.75 8.03
C ILE A 306 10.28 -5.86 7.56
N LYS A 307 10.86 -7.04 7.73
CA LYS A 307 12.19 -7.37 7.22
C LYS A 307 12.09 -8.23 5.98
N SER A 308 12.69 -7.78 4.88
CA SER A 308 12.69 -8.53 3.61
C SER A 308 13.97 -8.33 2.81
N LYS A 309 14.30 -9.32 1.97
CA LYS A 309 15.46 -9.21 1.06
C LYS A 309 15.15 -8.29 -0.12
N ASN A 310 13.97 -8.41 -0.70
CA ASN A 310 13.59 -7.53 -1.79
C ASN A 310 12.09 -7.28 -1.90
N VAL A 311 11.77 -6.08 -2.38
CA VAL A 311 10.43 -5.68 -2.79
C VAL A 311 10.47 -5.31 -4.26
N THR A 312 9.68 -5.95 -5.12
CA THR A 312 9.56 -5.58 -6.53
C THR A 312 8.25 -4.83 -6.75
N LEU A 313 8.34 -3.65 -7.35
CA LEU A 313 7.24 -2.84 -7.84
C LEU A 313 7.23 -2.93 -9.37
N ALA A 314 6.24 -3.64 -9.94
CA ALA A 314 6.20 -3.89 -11.38
C ALA A 314 4.99 -3.24 -12.05
N HIS A 315 5.24 -2.67 -13.23
CA HIS A 315 4.25 -2.04 -14.10
C HIS A 315 3.43 -1.00 -13.34
N GLY A 316 4.14 -0.02 -12.78
CA GLY A 316 3.53 1.04 -12.00
C GLY A 316 3.05 2.19 -12.89
N ASP A 317 2.00 2.86 -12.45
CA ASP A 317 1.57 4.15 -13.01
C ASP A 317 1.23 5.10 -11.88
N LEU A 318 1.99 6.20 -11.78
CA LEU A 318 1.81 7.25 -10.79
C LEU A 318 1.47 8.57 -11.49
N ASN A 319 0.25 9.03 -11.26
CA ASN A 319 -0.26 10.30 -11.75
C ASN A 319 -0.50 11.25 -10.57
N VAL A 320 0.21 12.38 -10.57
CA VAL A 320 0.06 13.43 -9.56
C VAL A 320 -0.49 14.69 -10.22
N PHE A 321 -1.56 15.24 -9.67
CA PHE A 321 -2.16 16.48 -10.16
C PHE A 321 -2.22 17.53 -9.05
N LEU A 322 -1.83 18.76 -9.38
CA LEU A 322 -1.93 19.92 -8.50
C LEU A 322 -2.61 21.10 -9.21
N ASN A 323 -3.59 21.70 -8.57
CA ASN A 323 -4.20 22.95 -9.03
C ASN A 323 -3.56 24.17 -8.36
N ARG A 324 -2.76 24.95 -9.10
CA ARG A 324 -2.10 26.18 -8.61
C ARG A 324 -3.05 27.39 -8.46
N GLY A 325 -4.33 27.25 -8.85
CA GLY A 325 -5.36 28.27 -8.67
C GLY A 325 -5.91 28.39 -7.24
N LYS A 326 -5.55 27.48 -6.34
CA LYS A 326 -5.91 27.54 -4.92
C LYS A 326 -4.79 28.20 -4.09
N PRO A 327 -5.09 28.80 -2.94
CA PRO A 327 -4.07 29.25 -1.99
C PRO A 327 -3.19 28.09 -1.51
N ALA A 328 -1.89 28.36 -1.31
CA ALA A 328 -0.96 27.38 -0.77
C ALA A 328 -1.39 26.92 0.63
N LYS A 329 -1.09 25.67 0.97
CA LYS A 329 -1.38 25.13 2.30
C LYS A 329 -0.33 25.64 3.29
N PRO A 330 -0.70 26.12 4.49
CA PRO A 330 0.24 26.64 5.48
C PRO A 330 0.93 25.50 6.24
N ILE A 331 1.50 24.54 5.52
CA ILE A 331 2.27 23.43 6.09
C ILE A 331 3.63 23.36 5.41
N ASP A 332 4.65 23.00 6.18
CA ASP A 332 5.92 22.60 5.60
C ASP A 332 5.83 21.17 5.05
N LYS A 333 5.87 21.03 3.73
CA LYS A 333 5.92 19.76 3.00
C LYS A 333 7.30 19.08 3.09
N GLY A 334 8.31 19.71 3.68
CA GLY A 334 9.61 19.11 3.97
C GLY A 334 9.48 17.83 4.80
N LYS A 335 8.48 17.75 5.68
CA LYS A 335 8.17 16.50 6.40
C LYS A 335 7.84 15.33 5.46
N ASN A 336 7.33 15.60 4.26
CA ASN A 336 6.96 14.54 3.30
C ASN A 336 8.14 14.12 2.40
N PHE A 337 9.37 14.54 2.67
CA PHE A 337 10.54 14.02 1.97
C PHE A 337 10.67 12.51 2.22
N PRO A 338 11.05 11.69 1.22
CA PRO A 338 10.97 10.24 1.31
C PRO A 338 11.57 9.63 2.59
N GLN A 339 12.78 10.03 2.95
CA GLN A 339 13.50 9.56 4.13
C GLN A 339 12.89 10.04 5.45
N ILE A 340 12.38 11.28 5.51
CA ILE A 340 11.69 11.79 6.70
C ILE A 340 10.30 11.15 6.83
N ALA A 341 9.63 10.87 5.72
CA ALA A 341 8.35 10.17 5.71
C ALA A 341 8.51 8.72 6.20
N LEU A 342 9.57 8.03 5.74
CA LEU A 342 9.93 6.70 6.18
C LEU A 342 10.23 6.65 7.69
N SER A 343 10.94 7.64 8.24
CA SER A 343 11.27 7.69 9.67
C SER A 343 10.05 7.86 10.61
N ARG A 344 8.90 8.27 10.08
CA ARG A 344 7.64 8.41 10.84
C ARG A 344 6.77 7.16 10.81
N VAL A 345 7.13 6.14 10.04
CA VAL A 345 6.40 4.87 10.05
C VAL A 345 6.66 4.19 11.40
N GLU A 346 5.60 3.83 12.12
CA GLU A 346 5.72 3.21 13.45
C GLU A 346 6.24 1.77 13.42
N TRP A 347 6.11 1.10 12.28
CA TRP A 347 6.67 -0.23 12.04
C TRP A 347 8.14 -0.10 11.63
N ASN A 348 8.99 -1.01 12.11
CA ASN A 348 10.35 -1.10 11.64
C ASN A 348 10.34 -1.69 10.23
N ILE A 349 10.87 -0.96 9.26
CA ILE A 349 11.02 -1.35 7.88
C ILE A 349 12.50 -1.64 7.66
N ILE A 350 12.82 -2.84 7.19
CA ILE A 350 14.19 -3.24 6.86
C ILE A 350 14.13 -3.98 5.51
N VAL A 351 14.33 -3.23 4.43
CA VAL A 351 14.32 -3.77 3.07
C VAL A 351 15.67 -3.53 2.42
N ASP A 352 16.37 -4.62 2.09
CA ASP A 352 17.69 -4.55 1.46
C ASP A 352 17.61 -3.89 0.08
N THR A 353 16.70 -4.36 -0.79
CA THR A 353 16.51 -3.77 -2.14
C THR A 353 15.04 -3.60 -2.53
N VAL A 354 14.67 -2.41 -3.00
CA VAL A 354 13.42 -2.17 -3.74
C VAL A 354 13.72 -2.08 -5.23
N LEU A 355 13.13 -2.97 -6.03
CA LEU A 355 13.26 -2.99 -7.49
C LEU A 355 12.06 -2.32 -8.13
N ILE A 356 12.31 -1.35 -9.00
CA ILE A 356 11.31 -0.70 -9.84
C ILE A 356 11.41 -1.30 -11.23
N LYS A 357 10.29 -1.80 -11.77
CA LYS A 357 10.22 -2.38 -13.12
C LYS A 357 9.11 -1.73 -13.93
N ASN A 358 9.49 -1.04 -14.99
CA ASN A 358 8.58 -0.47 -15.99
C ASN A 358 7.48 0.41 -15.38
N THR A 359 7.88 1.44 -14.65
CA THR A 359 6.94 2.38 -14.01
C THR A 359 6.85 3.69 -14.79
N ASN A 360 5.65 4.22 -14.93
CA ASN A 360 5.40 5.55 -15.48
C ASN A 360 5.07 6.52 -14.35
N ILE A 361 5.61 7.73 -14.42
CA ILE A 361 5.32 8.81 -13.48
C ILE A 361 4.95 10.05 -14.29
N ALA A 362 3.83 10.69 -13.97
CA ALA A 362 3.44 11.97 -14.53
C ALA A 362 3.05 12.95 -13.41
N TYR A 363 3.63 14.14 -13.47
CA TYR A 363 3.31 15.25 -12.57
C TYR A 363 2.72 16.39 -13.38
N THR A 364 1.46 16.73 -13.08
CA THR A 364 0.66 17.72 -13.80
C THR A 364 0.31 18.89 -12.89
N GLU A 365 0.59 20.11 -13.34
CA GLU A 365 0.13 21.34 -12.69
C GLU A 365 -0.86 22.09 -13.58
N TYR A 366 -2.03 22.42 -13.03
CA TYR A 366 -2.91 23.42 -13.64
C TYR A 366 -2.43 24.82 -13.25
N ASN A 367 -2.14 25.65 -14.25
CA ASN A 367 -1.70 27.03 -14.07
C ASN A 367 -2.87 28.00 -14.32
N PRO A 368 -3.29 28.81 -13.32
CA PRO A 368 -4.41 29.74 -13.47
C PRO A 368 -4.14 30.85 -14.50
N LYS A 369 -2.88 31.20 -14.78
CA LYS A 369 -2.51 32.23 -15.76
C LYS A 369 -2.73 31.76 -17.20
N SER A 370 -2.34 30.53 -17.53
CA SER A 370 -2.56 29.94 -18.86
C SER A 370 -3.95 29.30 -18.99
N LYS A 371 -4.58 28.95 -17.86
CA LYS A 371 -5.76 28.06 -17.76
C LYS A 371 -5.52 26.71 -18.45
N ALA A 372 -4.28 26.20 -18.37
CA ALA A 372 -3.87 24.95 -18.99
C ALA A 372 -3.04 24.11 -18.03
N ASN A 373 -2.92 22.82 -18.34
CA ASN A 373 -2.12 21.85 -17.61
C ASN A 373 -0.71 21.77 -18.20
N GLY A 374 0.31 21.90 -17.36
CA GLY A 374 1.68 21.54 -17.71
C GLY A 374 2.04 20.21 -17.08
N THR A 375 2.52 19.27 -17.90
CA THR A 375 2.86 17.91 -17.45
C THR A 375 4.32 17.62 -17.73
N VAL A 376 5.03 17.12 -16.72
CA VAL A 376 6.31 16.42 -16.90
C VAL A 376 6.06 14.94 -16.65
N PHE A 377 6.52 14.08 -17.55
CA PHE A 377 6.38 12.64 -17.38
C PHE A 377 7.69 11.89 -17.63
N PHE A 378 7.82 10.78 -16.93
CA PHE A 378 8.94 9.85 -16.93
C PHE A 378 8.38 8.49 -17.26
N SER A 379 8.79 7.92 -18.39
CA SER A 379 8.30 6.63 -18.86
C SER A 379 9.35 5.53 -18.71
N ASN A 380 8.89 4.29 -18.66
CA ASN A 380 9.74 3.09 -18.61
C ASN A 380 10.78 3.15 -17.47
N MET A 381 10.39 3.68 -16.32
CA MET A 381 11.28 3.79 -15.16
C MET A 381 11.65 2.40 -14.65
N ARG A 382 12.95 2.17 -14.49
CA ARG A 382 13.53 0.95 -13.90
C ARG A 382 14.67 1.33 -12.98
N GLY A 383 14.87 0.59 -11.91
CA GLY A 383 15.93 0.93 -10.96
C GLY A 383 15.92 0.12 -9.70
N ASN A 384 16.91 0.36 -8.87
CA ASN A 384 17.08 -0.28 -7.56
C ASN A 384 17.25 0.79 -6.50
N ILE A 385 16.56 0.63 -5.37
CA ILE A 385 16.75 1.42 -4.16
C ILE A 385 17.31 0.50 -3.09
N PHE A 386 18.53 0.77 -2.64
CA PHE A 386 19.22 -0.02 -1.63
C PHE A 386 19.02 0.59 -0.24
N ASN A 387 19.00 -0.28 0.78
CA ASN A 387 18.96 0.08 2.20
C ASN A 387 17.74 0.94 2.57
N VAL A 388 16.53 0.48 2.22
CA VAL A 388 15.29 1.17 2.60
C VAL A 388 14.93 0.76 4.03
N THR A 389 15.25 1.64 4.98
CA THR A 389 15.08 1.35 6.41
C THR A 389 14.75 2.57 7.26
N ASN A 390 13.99 2.36 8.34
CA ASN A 390 13.88 3.29 9.48
C ASN A 390 14.38 2.65 10.80
N ASP A 391 14.95 1.46 10.75
CA ASP A 391 15.50 0.76 11.91
C ASP A 391 16.84 1.36 12.33
N SER A 392 16.96 1.73 13.61
CA SER A 392 18.13 2.42 14.15
C SER A 392 19.40 1.57 14.10
N THR A 393 19.29 0.25 14.27
CA THR A 393 20.45 -0.67 14.26
C THR A 393 21.00 -0.88 12.85
N THR A 394 20.14 -0.81 11.84
CA THR A 394 20.53 -0.88 10.43
C THR A 394 21.14 0.44 9.98
N MET A 395 20.52 1.57 10.36
CA MET A 395 21.01 2.91 10.03
C MET A 395 22.38 3.22 10.63
N SER A 396 22.73 2.66 11.79
CA SER A 396 24.07 2.83 12.39
C SER A 396 25.19 2.17 11.58
N LYS A 397 24.87 1.13 10.79
CA LYS A 397 25.83 0.46 9.89
C LYS A 397 25.90 1.13 8.53
N GLN A 398 24.75 1.55 8.00
CA GLN A 398 24.65 2.28 6.75
C GLN A 398 23.48 3.27 6.82
N HIS A 399 23.81 4.55 6.89
CA HIS A 399 22.86 5.65 7.00
C HIS A 399 22.36 6.20 5.66
N ILE A 400 22.90 5.75 4.52
CA ILE A 400 22.44 6.18 3.19
C ILE A 400 21.58 5.11 2.54
N ALA A 401 20.40 5.50 2.04
CA ALA A 401 19.67 4.73 1.03
C ALA A 401 20.02 5.26 -0.37
N ASN A 402 20.45 4.39 -1.28
CA ASN A 402 20.87 4.79 -2.62
C ASN A 402 19.86 4.30 -3.66
N ALA A 403 19.27 5.22 -4.42
CA ALA A 403 18.39 4.92 -5.54
C ALA A 403 19.13 5.14 -6.86
N TYR A 404 19.21 4.10 -7.69
CA TYR A 404 19.73 4.15 -9.05
C TYR A 404 18.59 3.91 -10.02
N VAL A 405 18.27 4.90 -10.84
CA VAL A 405 17.07 4.92 -11.67
C VAL A 405 17.42 5.26 -13.11
N GLN A 406 16.83 4.53 -14.05
CA GLN A 406 16.87 4.81 -15.48
C GLN A 406 15.45 5.07 -15.97
N THR A 407 15.25 6.10 -16.78
CA THR A 407 13.91 6.47 -17.27
C THR A 407 13.99 7.35 -18.51
N ASN A 408 12.89 7.50 -19.25
CA ASN A 408 12.80 8.41 -20.38
C ASN A 408 11.96 9.64 -20.00
N LEU A 409 12.62 10.79 -19.84
CA LEU A 409 11.96 12.09 -19.72
C LEU A 409 11.21 12.42 -21.00
N MET A 410 9.92 12.73 -20.86
CA MET A 410 9.01 13.01 -21.97
C MET A 410 9.02 11.91 -23.07
N GLY A 411 9.36 10.67 -22.70
CA GLY A 411 9.46 9.54 -23.62
C GLY A 411 10.67 9.56 -24.56
N LYS A 412 11.53 10.58 -24.51
CA LYS A 412 12.63 10.79 -25.47
C LYS A 412 14.00 10.97 -24.82
N GLY A 413 14.08 11.71 -23.71
CA GLY A 413 15.34 11.96 -23.01
C GLY A 413 15.69 10.82 -22.07
N ASN A 414 16.56 9.90 -22.50
CA ASN A 414 17.02 8.80 -21.64
C ASN A 414 17.90 9.35 -20.52
N MET A 415 17.47 9.16 -19.28
CA MET A 415 18.12 9.63 -18.06
C MET A 415 18.65 8.47 -17.24
N ASN A 416 19.85 8.66 -16.67
CA ASN A 416 20.37 7.87 -15.55
C ASN A 416 20.48 8.80 -14.34
N VAL A 417 19.87 8.43 -13.22
CA VAL A 417 19.82 9.24 -12.02
C VAL A 417 20.21 8.40 -10.83
N HIS A 418 21.12 8.93 -10.01
CA HIS A 418 21.45 8.41 -8.70
C HIS A 418 20.98 9.40 -7.64
N ILE A 419 20.36 8.90 -6.57
CA ILE A 419 19.92 9.70 -5.42
C ILE A 419 20.39 9.02 -4.14
N GLY A 420 21.17 9.75 -3.33
CA GLY A 420 21.59 9.32 -2.00
C GLY A 420 20.75 10.01 -0.93
N PHE A 421 19.94 9.25 -0.17
CA PHE A 421 19.14 9.77 0.93
C PHE A 421 19.86 9.55 2.26
N ASN A 422 20.16 10.61 3.00
CA ASN A 422 20.65 10.46 4.37
C ASN A 422 19.46 10.18 5.30
N LEU A 423 19.36 8.93 5.78
CA LEU A 423 18.25 8.44 6.60
C LEU A 423 18.28 8.99 8.03
N THR A 424 19.44 9.46 8.49
CA THR A 424 19.66 9.95 9.87
C THR A 424 19.61 11.47 10.00
N ASP A 425 19.61 12.21 8.89
CA ASP A 425 19.64 13.67 8.90
C ASP A 425 18.23 14.27 9.20
N PRO A 426 18.07 15.06 10.28
CA PRO A 426 16.77 15.61 10.68
C PRO A 426 16.25 16.73 9.76
N ASN A 427 17.10 17.24 8.86
CA ASN A 427 16.73 18.16 7.80
C ASN A 427 16.47 17.44 6.47
N GLY A 428 16.60 16.11 6.43
CA GLY A 428 16.40 15.29 5.26
C GLY A 428 17.43 15.62 4.18
N ALA A 429 18.71 15.67 4.53
CA ALA A 429 19.80 15.82 3.57
C ALA A 429 19.78 14.71 2.51
N PHE A 430 20.10 15.07 1.28
CA PHE A 430 20.19 14.16 0.14
C PHE A 430 21.15 14.71 -0.93
N THR A 431 21.67 13.80 -1.76
CA THR A 431 22.40 14.12 -2.99
C THR A 431 21.67 13.53 -4.18
N TYR A 432 21.83 14.14 -5.34
CA TYR A 432 21.38 13.55 -6.58
C TYR A 432 22.26 13.98 -7.74
N ASP A 433 22.62 13.01 -8.57
CA ASP A 433 23.46 13.19 -9.74
C ASP A 433 22.87 12.39 -10.90
N GLY A 434 23.22 12.78 -12.12
CA GLY A 434 22.69 12.09 -13.27
C GLY A 434 23.09 12.68 -14.59
N SER A 435 22.68 11.96 -15.63
CA SER A 435 22.91 12.32 -17.01
C SER A 435 21.64 12.12 -17.84
N MET A 436 21.54 12.86 -18.95
CA MET A 436 20.52 12.66 -19.97
C MET A 436 21.18 12.65 -21.34
N SER A 437 20.73 11.72 -22.20
CA SER A 437 21.14 11.65 -23.60
C SER A 437 20.56 12.80 -24.42
N ALA A 438 20.96 12.85 -25.70
CA ALA A 438 20.42 13.80 -26.65
C ALA A 438 18.88 13.68 -26.77
N MET A 439 18.22 14.82 -26.90
CA MET A 439 16.79 14.92 -27.21
C MET A 439 16.47 16.27 -27.85
N ASP A 440 15.39 16.33 -28.62
CA ASP A 440 14.94 17.60 -29.19
C ASP A 440 14.22 18.44 -28.12
N MET A 441 14.56 19.73 -28.03
CA MET A 441 13.98 20.61 -27.00
C MET A 441 12.50 20.88 -27.22
N SER A 442 11.98 20.63 -28.42
CA SER A 442 10.56 20.75 -28.74
C SER A 442 9.69 19.79 -27.92
N GLU A 443 10.25 18.65 -27.49
CA GLU A 443 9.58 17.64 -26.65
C GLU A 443 9.24 18.19 -25.24
N LEU A 444 9.92 19.26 -24.80
CA LEU A 444 9.63 19.93 -23.54
C LEU A 444 8.55 21.02 -23.67
N ASN A 445 8.03 21.26 -24.86
CA ASN A 445 7.06 22.33 -25.09
C ASN A 445 5.74 22.13 -24.34
N ASP A 446 5.28 20.90 -24.16
CA ASP A 446 4.04 20.63 -23.42
C ASP A 446 4.14 21.04 -21.95
N LEU A 447 5.36 20.99 -21.42
CA LEU A 447 5.70 21.50 -20.09
C LEU A 447 5.85 23.02 -20.11
N PHE A 448 6.73 23.55 -20.96
CA PHE A 448 7.10 24.97 -20.94
C PHE A 448 5.99 25.92 -21.39
N LYS A 449 5.18 25.53 -22.39
CA LYS A 449 4.06 26.37 -22.88
C LYS A 449 3.05 26.62 -21.78
N ASN A 450 2.75 25.61 -20.97
CA ASN A 450 1.66 25.67 -20.01
C ASN A 450 2.11 26.18 -18.62
N ILE A 451 3.38 25.94 -18.24
CA ILE A 451 3.93 26.41 -16.96
C ILE A 451 4.58 27.79 -17.09
N ALA A 452 5.44 27.99 -18.09
CA ALA A 452 6.27 29.19 -18.23
C ALA A 452 5.77 30.16 -19.30
N LEU A 453 4.79 29.78 -20.13
CA LEU A 453 4.37 30.54 -21.33
C LEU A 453 5.53 30.78 -22.32
N VAL A 454 6.43 29.80 -22.39
CA VAL A 454 7.60 29.80 -23.29
C VAL A 454 7.52 28.58 -24.18
N SER A 455 7.96 28.70 -25.43
CA SER A 455 8.16 27.55 -26.31
C SER A 455 9.51 27.61 -27.00
N THR A 456 10.06 26.45 -27.32
CA THR A 456 11.21 26.30 -28.21
C THR A 456 10.70 26.03 -29.62
N SER A 457 11.16 26.80 -30.59
CA SER A 457 10.85 26.58 -32.02
C SER A 457 11.87 25.67 -32.69
N SER A 458 13.10 25.64 -32.17
CA SER A 458 14.18 24.73 -32.54
C SER A 458 15.14 24.58 -31.36
N GLY A 459 15.96 23.55 -31.39
CA GLY A 459 17.01 23.31 -30.40
C GLY A 459 17.16 21.83 -30.12
N ARG A 460 18.40 21.37 -30.03
CA ARG A 460 18.75 19.99 -29.73
C ARG A 460 19.63 19.95 -28.49
N ILE A 461 19.19 19.23 -27.47
CA ILE A 461 20.04 18.85 -26.34
C ILE A 461 20.95 17.72 -26.84
N GLU A 462 22.24 17.85 -26.60
CA GLU A 462 23.23 16.80 -26.88
C GLU A 462 23.46 15.95 -25.63
N SER A 463 23.61 16.61 -24.48
CA SER A 463 23.78 15.95 -23.19
C SER A 463 23.43 16.90 -22.06
N LEU A 464 22.89 16.36 -20.97
CA LEU A 464 22.80 17.03 -19.69
C LEU A 464 23.55 16.20 -18.66
N VAL A 465 24.35 16.83 -17.81
CA VAL A 465 24.97 16.21 -16.63
C VAL A 465 24.76 17.14 -15.44
N PHE A 466 24.39 16.58 -14.28
CA PHE A 466 24.19 17.35 -13.06
C PHE A 466 24.74 16.60 -11.84
N ASN A 467 25.20 17.37 -10.85
CA ASN A 467 25.58 16.89 -9.53
C ASN A 467 25.07 17.90 -8.49
N MET A 468 24.17 17.46 -7.62
CA MET A 468 23.41 18.33 -6.74
C MET A 468 23.36 17.77 -5.33
N LYS A 469 23.23 18.67 -4.35
CA LYS A 469 22.95 18.35 -2.95
C LYS A 469 21.83 19.24 -2.43
N GLY A 470 21.07 18.74 -1.48
CA GLY A 470 19.94 19.47 -0.91
C GLY A 470 19.48 18.92 0.42
N ASN A 471 18.54 19.64 1.02
CA ASN A 471 17.79 19.24 2.20
C ASN A 471 16.43 19.95 2.17
N LYS A 472 15.68 19.94 3.28
CA LYS A 472 14.37 20.62 3.35
C LYS A 472 14.42 22.14 3.18
N THR A 473 15.56 22.82 3.15
CA THR A 473 15.62 24.29 2.98
C THR A 473 15.95 24.73 1.55
N GLY A 474 16.60 23.87 0.76
CA GLY A 474 17.01 24.18 -0.60
C GLY A 474 17.91 23.12 -1.21
N ALA A 475 18.26 23.31 -2.47
CA ALA A 475 19.18 22.44 -3.19
C ALA A 475 19.95 23.19 -4.28
N GLY A 476 21.18 22.78 -4.52
CA GLY A 476 22.06 23.34 -5.55
C GLY A 476 23.29 22.48 -5.81
N GLY A 477 24.11 22.89 -6.77
CA GLY A 477 25.25 22.11 -7.22
C GLY A 477 25.76 22.58 -8.58
N THR A 478 26.22 21.66 -9.41
CA THR A 478 26.75 21.96 -10.75
C THR A 478 25.92 21.28 -11.83
N MET A 479 25.83 21.93 -12.98
CA MET A 479 25.13 21.41 -14.13
C MET A 479 25.78 21.82 -15.44
N THR A 480 25.85 20.89 -16.38
CA THR A 480 26.37 21.13 -17.73
C THR A 480 25.32 20.66 -18.74
N LEU A 481 24.74 21.61 -19.47
CA LEU A 481 23.83 21.34 -20.58
C LEU A 481 24.53 21.66 -21.89
N LYS A 482 24.80 20.64 -22.71
CA LYS A 482 25.27 20.81 -24.09
C LYS A 482 24.09 20.83 -25.04
N TYR A 483 24.02 21.84 -25.90
CA TYR A 483 22.94 21.98 -26.86
C TYR A 483 23.33 22.85 -28.04
N GLN A 484 22.54 22.76 -29.12
CA GLN A 484 22.70 23.55 -30.35
C GLN A 484 21.35 24.04 -30.88
N ASP A 485 21.39 25.04 -31.75
CA ASP A 485 20.26 25.61 -32.50
C ASP A 485 19.03 26.03 -31.67
N LEU A 486 19.24 26.46 -30.41
CA LEU A 486 18.18 26.92 -29.53
C LEU A 486 17.55 28.22 -30.07
N LYS A 487 16.25 28.17 -30.33
CA LYS A 487 15.42 29.35 -30.61
C LYS A 487 14.20 29.33 -29.71
N ILE A 488 14.06 30.39 -28.89
CA ILE A 488 12.96 30.55 -27.93
C ILE A 488 11.92 31.53 -28.48
N SER A 489 10.64 31.20 -28.30
CA SER A 489 9.49 32.06 -28.60
C SER A 489 8.64 32.26 -27.34
N LEU A 490 8.34 33.52 -27.01
CA LEU A 490 7.39 33.88 -25.95
C LEU A 490 5.95 33.68 -26.44
N MET A 491 5.09 33.15 -25.56
CA MET A 491 3.70 32.82 -25.86
C MET A 491 2.74 33.75 -25.12
N LYS A 492 1.58 34.07 -25.71
CA LYS A 492 0.45 34.73 -25.03
C LYS A 492 -0.85 33.97 -25.35
N LYS A 493 -1.79 34.04 -24.41
CA LYS A 493 -3.16 33.58 -24.63
C LYS A 493 -3.96 34.61 -25.42
N ASP A 494 -4.69 34.14 -26.43
CA ASP A 494 -5.75 34.88 -27.13
C ASP A 494 -7.11 34.52 -26.48
N ASP A 495 -8.13 35.36 -26.63
CA ASP A 495 -9.39 35.26 -25.86
C ASP A 495 -10.19 33.96 -26.11
N GLY A 496 -9.81 33.16 -27.12
CA GLY A 496 -10.47 31.91 -27.54
C GLY A 496 -9.73 30.60 -27.20
N GLU A 497 -9.15 30.48 -26.01
CA GLU A 497 -8.56 29.23 -25.46
C GLU A 497 -7.36 28.59 -26.18
N LYS A 498 -6.95 29.07 -27.37
CA LYS A 498 -5.72 28.62 -28.05
C LYS A 498 -4.52 29.49 -27.68
N VAL A 499 -3.41 28.84 -27.29
CA VAL A 499 -2.12 29.52 -27.09
C VAL A 499 -1.53 29.84 -28.46
N LYS A 500 -1.50 31.12 -28.86
CA LYS A 500 -0.87 31.57 -30.12
C LYS A 500 0.51 32.17 -29.84
N LYS A 501 1.40 32.07 -30.84
CA LYS A 501 2.61 32.92 -30.87
C LYS A 501 2.16 34.38 -30.88
N LEU A 502 2.80 35.22 -30.08
CA LEU A 502 2.56 36.67 -30.11
C LEU A 502 2.94 37.24 -31.48
N GLY A 503 1.95 37.41 -32.35
CA GLY A 503 2.11 38.26 -33.54
C GLY A 503 2.44 39.69 -33.09
N LEU A 504 3.55 40.23 -33.60
CA LEU A 504 4.07 41.59 -33.41
C LEU A 504 4.80 41.91 -32.08
N ILE A 505 5.15 40.91 -31.26
CA ILE A 505 6.26 41.00 -30.26
C ILE A 505 7.49 40.20 -30.76
N SER A 506 7.51 39.87 -32.05
CA SER A 506 8.72 39.41 -32.78
C SER A 506 9.93 40.35 -32.60
N PHE A 507 9.71 41.60 -32.18
CA PHE A 507 10.78 42.57 -31.91
C PHE A 507 11.53 42.30 -30.59
N PHE A 508 10.93 41.58 -29.62
CA PHE A 508 11.62 41.17 -28.39
C PHE A 508 12.31 39.80 -28.51
N ALA A 509 12.08 39.08 -29.62
CA ALA A 509 12.80 37.83 -29.93
C ALA A 509 14.29 38.08 -30.23
N ASN A 510 14.66 39.27 -30.72
CA ASN A 510 16.07 39.70 -30.84
C ASN A 510 16.66 40.26 -29.53
N ALA A 511 15.83 40.51 -28.50
CA ALA A 511 16.25 41.11 -27.23
C ALA A 511 16.45 40.09 -26.10
N LEU A 512 16.14 38.81 -26.35
CA LEU A 512 16.48 37.70 -25.48
C LEU A 512 17.79 37.08 -25.97
N LEU A 513 18.90 37.66 -25.47
CA LEU A 513 20.29 37.16 -25.55
C LEU A 513 20.43 35.78 -24.89
N VAL A 514 19.68 34.82 -25.41
CA VAL A 514 19.76 33.40 -25.05
C VAL A 514 20.80 32.81 -25.98
N ASN A 515 21.76 32.09 -25.42
CA ASN A 515 22.77 31.45 -26.25
C ASN A 515 22.08 30.42 -27.16
N ASN A 516 22.42 30.43 -28.45
CA ASN A 516 21.86 29.48 -29.41
C ASN A 516 22.50 28.08 -29.25
N GLY A 517 23.64 27.98 -28.55
CA GLY A 517 24.31 26.73 -28.21
C GLY A 517 25.14 26.86 -26.94
N ASN A 518 25.57 25.73 -26.40
CA ASN A 518 26.56 25.65 -25.33
C ASN A 518 27.49 24.45 -25.57
N PRO A 519 28.76 24.67 -25.97
CA PRO A 519 29.39 25.97 -26.22
C PRO A 519 28.80 26.69 -27.45
N ASN A 520 28.89 28.03 -27.47
CA ASN A 520 28.46 28.84 -28.61
C ASN A 520 29.67 29.27 -29.45
N GLY A 521 29.94 28.55 -30.55
CA GLY A 521 31.11 28.82 -31.39
C GLY A 521 32.43 28.56 -30.65
N LYS A 522 33.24 29.62 -30.45
CA LYS A 522 34.52 29.55 -29.73
C LYS A 522 34.40 29.81 -28.22
N GLU A 523 33.21 30.14 -27.73
CA GLU A 523 33.00 30.37 -26.29
C GLU A 523 33.23 29.07 -25.50
N PRO A 524 33.80 29.16 -24.28
CA PRO A 524 33.96 27.99 -23.44
C PRO A 524 32.61 27.41 -23.03
N LEU A 525 32.60 26.11 -22.74
CA LEU A 525 31.43 25.41 -22.21
C LEU A 525 30.99 26.05 -20.88
N ILE A 526 29.73 26.49 -20.81
CA ILE A 526 29.13 27.05 -19.60
C ILE A 526 28.81 25.90 -18.64
N VAL A 527 29.32 26.02 -17.42
CA VAL A 527 28.96 25.18 -16.27
C VAL A 527 28.12 26.03 -15.32
N ALA A 528 26.84 25.67 -15.18
CA ALA A 528 25.90 26.36 -14.31
C ALA A 528 26.08 25.94 -12.85
N HIS A 529 25.85 26.87 -11.93
CA HIS A 529 25.94 26.67 -10.48
C HIS A 529 24.59 26.98 -9.80
N PRO A 530 23.53 26.22 -10.12
CA PRO A 530 22.20 26.58 -9.66
C PRO A 530 22.02 26.41 -8.16
N TYR A 531 21.20 27.29 -7.60
CA TYR A 531 20.67 27.15 -6.25
C TYR A 531 19.20 27.55 -6.21
N TYR A 532 18.37 26.70 -5.61
CA TYR A 532 16.96 26.98 -5.38
C TYR A 532 16.64 26.87 -3.88
N LYS A 533 16.22 27.99 -3.28
CA LYS A 533 15.67 28.02 -1.93
C LYS A 533 14.26 27.48 -1.96
N ARG A 534 13.98 26.41 -1.21
CA ARG A 534 12.69 25.72 -1.22
C ARG A 534 11.64 26.52 -0.43
N PRO A 535 10.49 26.85 -1.03
CA PRO A 535 9.31 27.31 -0.28
C PRO A 535 8.73 26.17 0.57
N ASN A 536 8.20 26.47 1.76
CA ASN A 536 7.70 25.46 2.71
C ASN A 536 6.65 24.53 2.09
N GLU A 537 5.80 25.04 1.20
CA GLU A 537 4.74 24.30 0.52
C GLU A 537 5.22 23.38 -0.61
N SER A 538 6.51 23.43 -0.97
CA SER A 538 7.07 22.68 -2.11
C SER A 538 7.50 21.26 -1.69
N SER A 539 7.17 20.27 -2.52
CA SER A 539 7.53 18.86 -2.30
C SER A 539 9.00 18.57 -2.63
N PHE A 540 9.47 17.38 -2.27
CA PHE A 540 10.80 16.86 -2.62
C PHE A 540 11.06 16.91 -4.14
N PHE A 541 10.14 16.37 -4.94
CA PHE A 541 10.26 16.36 -6.39
C PHE A 541 10.24 17.78 -6.98
N ASN A 542 9.42 18.69 -6.43
CA ASN A 542 9.39 20.07 -6.87
C ASN A 542 10.75 20.77 -6.63
N LEU A 543 11.38 20.55 -5.47
CA LEU A 543 12.72 21.05 -5.18
C LEU A 543 13.75 20.57 -6.21
N MET A 544 13.83 19.26 -6.45
CA MET A 544 14.77 18.68 -7.43
C MET A 544 14.58 19.29 -8.83
N TRP A 545 13.33 19.32 -9.32
CA TRP A 545 13.01 19.87 -10.63
C TRP A 545 13.33 21.36 -10.72
N LYS A 546 12.99 22.15 -9.69
CA LYS A 546 13.25 23.60 -9.68
C LYS A 546 14.74 23.93 -9.63
N SER A 547 15.54 23.19 -8.88
CA SER A 547 17.00 23.34 -8.89
C SER A 547 17.60 23.07 -10.27
N LEU A 548 17.18 22.01 -10.95
CA LEU A 548 17.61 21.73 -12.34
C LEU A 548 17.13 22.84 -13.29
N PHE A 549 15.90 23.33 -13.13
CA PHE A 549 15.36 24.42 -13.95
C PHE A 549 16.15 25.74 -13.79
N GLU A 550 16.61 26.08 -12.58
CA GLU A 550 17.53 27.21 -12.39
C GLU A 550 18.84 27.00 -13.16
N GLY A 551 19.37 25.78 -13.17
CA GLY A 551 20.58 25.46 -13.93
C GLY A 551 20.36 25.58 -15.43
N LEU A 552 19.18 25.21 -15.92
CA LEU A 552 18.83 25.32 -17.34
C LEU A 552 18.79 26.79 -17.76
N LYS A 553 18.20 27.66 -16.94
CA LYS A 553 18.18 29.11 -17.19
C LYS A 553 19.59 29.68 -17.29
N GLU A 554 20.45 29.36 -16.34
CA GLU A 554 21.84 29.80 -16.33
C GLU A 554 22.62 29.29 -17.55
N SER A 555 22.44 28.01 -17.92
CA SER A 555 23.10 27.38 -19.09
C SER A 555 22.72 28.02 -20.42
N VAL A 556 21.52 28.60 -20.52
CA VAL A 556 21.05 29.32 -21.72
C VAL A 556 21.29 30.83 -21.65
N GLY A 557 22.04 31.30 -20.64
CA GLY A 557 22.43 32.70 -20.49
C GLY A 557 21.36 33.60 -19.88
N ILE A 558 20.33 33.03 -19.24
CA ILE A 558 19.28 33.78 -18.52
C ILE A 558 19.68 33.86 -17.04
N SER A 559 20.40 34.93 -16.68
CA SER A 559 20.69 35.25 -15.28
C SER A 559 19.46 35.84 -14.58
N LYS A 560 19.43 35.80 -13.24
CA LYS A 560 18.37 36.42 -12.44
C LYS A 560 18.25 37.92 -12.69
N GLU A 561 19.38 38.60 -12.86
CA GLU A 561 19.41 40.02 -13.23
C GLU A 561 18.78 40.29 -14.61
N LYS A 562 19.07 39.43 -15.61
CA LYS A 562 18.40 39.49 -16.91
C LYS A 562 16.90 39.21 -16.78
N GLU A 563 16.49 38.27 -15.94
CA GLU A 563 15.09 37.95 -15.67
C GLU A 563 14.34 39.15 -15.08
N ASP A 564 14.93 39.83 -14.09
CA ASP A 564 14.33 41.00 -13.45
C ASP A 564 14.25 42.20 -14.41
N LYS A 565 15.28 42.43 -15.24
CA LYS A 565 15.24 43.44 -16.32
C LYS A 565 14.15 43.13 -17.36
N LEU A 566 13.98 41.86 -17.73
CA LEU A 566 12.95 41.42 -18.67
C LEU A 566 11.54 41.59 -18.09
N LYS A 567 11.34 41.26 -16.81
CA LYS A 567 10.06 41.49 -16.10
C LYS A 567 9.73 42.98 -16.03
N ALA A 568 10.68 43.82 -15.62
CA ALA A 568 10.50 45.27 -15.55
C ALA A 568 10.13 45.86 -16.92
N ARG A 569 10.82 45.45 -17.99
CA ARG A 569 10.45 45.86 -19.37
C ARG A 569 9.06 45.38 -19.79
N ALA A 570 8.70 44.15 -19.44
CA ALA A 570 7.40 43.58 -19.78
C ALA A 570 6.25 44.29 -19.06
N ASP A 571 6.43 44.66 -17.79
CA ASP A 571 5.42 45.40 -17.03
C ASP A 571 5.30 46.86 -17.52
N ASN A 572 6.43 47.53 -17.78
CA ASN A 572 6.44 48.86 -18.42
C ASN A 572 5.69 48.86 -19.78
N PHE A 573 5.82 47.79 -20.57
CA PHE A 573 5.12 47.67 -21.85
C PHE A 573 3.60 47.45 -21.68
N LYS A 574 3.18 46.69 -20.65
CA LYS A 574 1.74 46.56 -20.33
C LYS A 574 1.15 47.90 -19.92
N ASP A 575 1.85 48.66 -19.09
CA ASP A 575 1.42 49.99 -18.64
C ASP A 575 1.33 50.95 -19.83
N ALA A 576 2.34 50.95 -20.70
CA ALA A 576 2.33 51.75 -21.93
C ALA A 576 1.18 51.35 -22.88
N LYS A 577 0.85 50.06 -22.98
CA LYS A 577 -0.28 49.59 -23.81
C LYS A 577 -1.63 50.01 -23.22
N ALA A 578 -1.82 49.86 -21.92
CA ALA A 578 -3.04 50.27 -21.22
C ALA A 578 -3.26 51.79 -21.35
N ASP A 579 -2.20 52.58 -21.21
CA ASP A 579 -2.24 54.02 -21.42
C ASP A 579 -2.57 54.37 -22.89
N ARG A 580 -2.03 53.64 -23.86
CA ARG A 580 -2.34 53.84 -25.29
C ARG A 580 -3.80 53.49 -25.63
N GLU A 581 -4.36 52.45 -25.02
CA GLU A 581 -5.78 52.07 -25.14
C GLU A 581 -6.68 53.14 -24.50
N LYS A 582 -6.35 53.63 -23.30
CA LYS A 582 -7.06 54.73 -22.64
C LYS A 582 -7.07 56.01 -23.49
N ARG A 583 -5.91 56.43 -24.02
CA ARG A 583 -5.80 57.59 -24.92
C ARG A 583 -6.61 57.39 -26.22
N ARG A 584 -6.74 56.15 -26.71
CA ARG A 584 -7.55 55.84 -27.89
C ARG A 584 -9.04 55.99 -27.57
N GLU A 585 -9.51 55.50 -26.43
CA GLU A 585 -10.89 55.67 -25.97
C GLU A 585 -11.24 57.15 -25.76
N GLU A 586 -10.34 57.92 -25.13
CA GLU A 586 -10.52 59.36 -24.97
C GLU A 586 -10.60 60.11 -26.32
N ARG A 587 -9.81 59.70 -27.31
CA ARG A 587 -9.88 60.26 -28.68
C ARG A 587 -11.19 59.91 -29.38
N ILE A 588 -11.75 58.73 -29.14
CA ILE A 588 -13.04 58.32 -29.68
C ILE A 588 -14.15 59.15 -29.04
N LYS A 589 -14.18 59.29 -27.71
CA LYS A 589 -15.12 60.17 -27.00
C LYS A 589 -15.08 61.61 -27.49
N ARG A 590 -13.89 62.22 -27.59
CA ARG A 590 -13.74 63.60 -28.12
C ARG A 590 -14.22 63.75 -29.56
N ARG A 591 -14.12 62.70 -30.39
CA ARG A 591 -14.63 62.70 -31.76
C ARG A 591 -16.15 62.57 -31.81
N GLU A 592 -16.75 61.85 -30.87
CA GLU A 592 -18.20 61.72 -30.73
C GLU A 592 -18.82 63.02 -30.17
N GLU A 593 -18.19 63.67 -29.20
CA GLU A 593 -18.58 64.98 -28.69
C GLU A 593 -18.55 66.06 -29.79
N ARG A 594 -17.46 66.14 -30.56
CA ARG A 594 -17.35 67.04 -31.73
C ARG A 594 -18.35 66.77 -32.85
N LYS A 595 -18.95 65.57 -32.89
CA LYS A 595 -20.01 65.22 -33.84
C LYS A 595 -21.42 65.54 -33.31
N LYS A 596 -21.56 65.80 -32.01
CA LYS A 596 -22.81 66.25 -31.38
C LYS A 596 -22.93 67.77 -31.34
N ASP A 597 -21.80 68.48 -31.35
CA ASP A 597 -21.73 69.95 -31.39
C ASP A 597 -21.75 70.54 -32.82
N LYS A 598 -21.94 69.69 -33.84
CA LYS A 598 -22.21 70.05 -35.23
C LYS A 598 -23.61 69.58 -35.59
#